data_AF-A0A820BDB0-F1
#
_entry.id   AF-A0A820BDB0-F1
#
_cell.length_a   1.000
_cell.length_b   1.000
_cell.length_c   1.000
_cell.angle_alpha   90.00
_cell.angle_beta   90.00
_cell.angle_gamma   90.00
#
_symmetry.space_group_name_H-M   'P 1'
#
loop_
_entity.id
_entity.type
_entity.pdbx_description
1 polymer ?
#
loop_
_entity_poly.entity_id
_entity_poly.type
_entity_poly.pdbx_seq_one_letter_code
_entity_poly.pdbx_strand_id
1 'polypeptide(L)'
;MKFAEKVSSVQRHTEIIAQTNRDIWCLRFFAQNGVAFFAAWTAIRFILAFYTFLQVFLGLSLATSGTIVLVLAAVFAITFFFIPNFNAALVEQCAYQFAPWIVFIFYFWGVVERNWVPKQATRNNIIAAIELAACVVSGIGALALFAIRYRTSKIDPLV
;
A
#
# COMPACT_ATOMS: atom_id res chain seq x y z
N MET A 1 45.78 3.33 30.89
CA MET A 1 44.95 2.11 30.77
C MET A 1 43.45 2.40 30.93
N LYS A 2 42.97 2.94 32.07
CA LYS A 2 41.53 3.20 32.32
C LYS A 2 40.81 4.08 31.28
N PHE A 3 41.52 4.99 30.62
CA PHE A 3 40.92 5.86 29.59
C PHE A 3 40.59 5.10 28.29
N ALA A 4 41.49 4.22 27.83
CA ALA A 4 41.28 3.39 26.65
C ALA A 4 40.12 2.39 26.84
N GLU A 5 39.97 1.85 28.05
CA GLU A 5 38.86 0.97 28.43
C GLU A 5 37.52 1.72 28.48
N LYS A 6 37.51 2.98 28.94
CA LYS A 6 36.31 3.81 28.91
C LYS A 6 35.88 4.14 27.47
N VAL A 7 36.83 4.48 26.59
CA VAL A 7 36.55 4.75 25.16
C VAL A 7 36.00 3.52 24.46
N SER A 8 36.57 2.33 24.68
CA SER A 8 36.07 1.09 24.07
C SER A 8 34.68 0.71 24.57
N SER A 9 34.38 0.98 25.86
CA SER A 9 33.04 0.76 26.41
C SER A 9 32.00 1.69 25.75
N VAL A 10 32.33 2.96 25.52
CA VAL A 10 31.41 3.93 24.88
C VAL A 10 31.16 3.55 23.43
N GLN A 11 32.19 3.16 22.67
CA GLN A 11 32.03 2.67 21.30
C GLN A 11 31.09 1.47 21.22
N ARG A 12 31.25 0.49 22.12
CA ARG A 12 30.39 -0.69 22.18
C ARG A 12 28.93 -0.34 22.46
N HIS A 13 28.65 0.60 23.37
CA HIS A 13 27.28 1.06 23.63
C HIS A 13 26.68 1.76 22.41
N THR A 14 27.45 2.61 21.71
CA THR A 14 26.98 3.29 20.49
C THR A 14 26.65 2.30 19.37
N GLU A 15 27.46 1.25 19.21
CA GLU A 15 27.22 0.18 18.23
C GLU A 15 25.93 -0.60 18.54
N ILE A 16 25.72 -0.97 19.82
CA ILE A 16 24.52 -1.68 20.26
C ILE A 16 23.27 -0.82 20.01
N ILE A 17 23.32 0.48 20.33
CA ILE A 17 22.20 1.41 20.09
C ILE A 17 21.92 1.50 18.59
N ALA A 18 22.96 1.69 17.77
CA ALA A 18 22.80 1.78 16.32
C ALA A 18 22.23 0.49 15.70
N GLN A 19 22.60 -0.69 16.22
CA GLN A 19 22.04 -1.96 15.78
C GLN A 19 20.57 -2.11 16.21
N THR A 20 20.27 -1.87 17.48
CA THR A 20 18.90 -1.93 18.02
C THR A 20 17.96 -1.01 17.25
N ASN A 21 18.42 0.19 16.93
CA ASN A 21 17.67 1.17 16.13
C ASN A 21 17.33 0.66 14.73
N ARG A 22 18.28 -0.03 14.07
CA ARG A 22 18.04 -0.65 12.76
C ARG A 22 17.05 -1.81 12.85
N ASP A 23 17.16 -2.64 13.88
CA ASP A 23 16.27 -3.79 14.08
C ASP A 23 14.83 -3.33 14.34
N ILE A 24 14.64 -2.30 15.18
CA ILE A 24 13.32 -1.69 15.43
C ILE A 24 12.74 -1.11 14.14
N TRP A 25 13.55 -0.39 13.36
CA TRP A 25 13.11 0.19 12.10
C TRP A 25 12.67 -0.89 11.09
N CYS A 26 13.48 -1.95 10.92
CA CYS A 26 13.15 -3.09 10.07
C CYS A 26 11.84 -3.76 10.52
N LEU A 27 11.67 -3.99 11.83
CA LEU A 27 10.47 -4.61 12.38
C LEU A 27 9.23 -3.76 12.10
N ARG A 28 9.30 -2.44 12.30
CA ARG A 28 8.20 -1.50 11.97
C ARG A 28 7.85 -1.58 10.48
N PHE A 29 8.87 -1.55 9.61
CA PHE A 29 8.68 -1.65 8.17
C PHE A 29 7.95 -2.94 7.78
N PHE A 30 8.42 -4.11 8.25
CA PHE A 30 7.81 -5.39 7.90
C PHE A 30 6.42 -5.56 8.51
N ALA A 31 6.22 -5.17 9.77
CA ALA A 31 4.92 -5.31 10.43
C ALA A 31 3.85 -4.44 9.75
N GLN A 32 4.16 -3.18 9.47
CA GLN A 32 3.21 -2.27 8.82
C GLN A 32 2.87 -2.71 7.39
N ASN A 33 3.87 -3.14 6.61
CA ASN A 33 3.64 -3.67 5.27
C ASN A 33 2.87 -4.99 5.29
N GLY A 34 3.15 -5.88 6.25
CA GLY A 34 2.44 -7.14 6.41
C GLY A 34 0.94 -6.94 6.70
N VAL A 35 0.61 -6.06 7.66
CA VAL A 35 -0.78 -5.72 7.97
C VAL A 35 -1.46 -5.03 6.79
N ALA A 36 -0.77 -4.09 6.13
CA ALA A 36 -1.33 -3.36 5.00
C ALA A 36 -1.57 -4.28 3.78
N PHE A 37 -0.65 -5.22 3.52
CA PHE A 37 -0.81 -6.25 2.50
C PHE A 37 -2.03 -7.12 2.78
N PHE A 38 -2.16 -7.61 4.02
CA PHE A 38 -3.30 -8.43 4.43
C PHE A 38 -4.61 -7.66 4.26
N ALA A 39 -4.67 -6.41 4.71
CA ALA A 39 -5.83 -5.55 4.55
C ALA A 39 -6.22 -5.37 3.07
N ALA A 40 -5.25 -5.04 2.20
CA ALA A 40 -5.50 -4.88 0.76
C ALA A 40 -6.01 -6.19 0.12
N TRP A 41 -5.43 -7.32 0.48
CA TRP A 41 -5.85 -8.63 -0.02
C TRP A 41 -7.27 -8.99 0.43
N THR A 42 -7.62 -8.69 1.69
CA THR A 42 -8.99 -8.89 2.20
C THR A 42 -10.00 -7.96 1.52
N ALA A 43 -9.61 -6.72 1.22
CA ALA A 43 -10.47 -5.78 0.48
C ALA A 43 -10.79 -6.32 -0.92
N ILE A 44 -9.81 -6.87 -1.64
CA ILE A 44 -10.06 -7.51 -2.95
C ILE A 44 -10.98 -8.71 -2.82
N ARG A 45 -10.76 -9.59 -1.83
CA ARG A 45 -11.66 -10.73 -1.60
C ARG A 45 -13.09 -10.27 -1.33
N PHE A 46 -13.26 -9.21 -0.54
CA PHE A 46 -14.56 -8.60 -0.30
C PHE A 46 -15.19 -8.07 -1.59
N ILE A 47 -14.45 -7.32 -2.41
CA ILE A 47 -14.87 -6.80 -3.73
C ILE A 47 -15.36 -7.93 -4.65
N LEU A 48 -14.62 -9.05 -4.73
CA LEU A 48 -14.99 -10.21 -5.54
C LEU A 48 -16.22 -10.96 -5.00
N ALA A 49 -16.32 -11.12 -3.68
CA ALA A 49 -17.50 -11.70 -3.05
C ALA A 49 -18.73 -10.80 -3.26
N PHE A 50 -18.55 -9.48 -3.17
CA PHE A 50 -19.60 -8.50 -3.40
C PHE A 50 -20.08 -8.51 -4.86
N TYR A 51 -19.18 -8.62 -5.84
CA TYR A 51 -19.56 -8.82 -7.25
C TYR A 51 -20.47 -10.04 -7.44
N THR A 52 -20.12 -11.16 -6.81
CA THR A 52 -20.92 -12.39 -6.87
C THR A 52 -22.28 -12.16 -6.20
N PHE A 53 -22.30 -11.46 -5.06
CA PHE A 53 -23.52 -11.13 -4.35
C PHE A 53 -24.48 -10.28 -5.19
N LEU A 54 -23.98 -9.24 -5.87
CA LEU A 54 -24.78 -8.37 -6.75
C LEU A 54 -25.46 -9.15 -7.89
N GLN A 55 -24.80 -10.17 -8.43
CA GLN A 55 -25.38 -10.99 -9.50
C GLN A 55 -26.36 -12.02 -8.98
N VAL A 56 -25.96 -12.79 -7.96
CA VAL A 56 -26.72 -13.96 -7.52
C VAL A 56 -27.94 -13.54 -6.70
N PHE A 57 -27.80 -12.57 -5.80
CA PHE A 57 -28.87 -12.20 -4.87
C PHE A 57 -29.68 -10.99 -5.34
N LEU A 58 -29.05 -10.04 -6.03
CA LEU A 58 -29.73 -8.83 -6.53
C LEU A 58 -30.09 -8.91 -8.03
N GLY A 59 -29.68 -9.97 -8.73
CA GLY A 59 -30.02 -10.18 -10.14
C GLY A 59 -29.48 -9.10 -11.09
N LEU A 60 -28.45 -8.34 -10.67
CA LEU A 60 -27.91 -7.26 -11.49
C LEU A 60 -27.12 -7.79 -12.67
N SER A 61 -27.16 -7.05 -13.79
CA SER A 61 -26.37 -7.40 -14.98
C SER A 61 -24.86 -7.40 -14.68
N LEU A 62 -24.09 -8.18 -15.45
CA LEU A 62 -22.61 -8.19 -15.34
C LEU A 62 -22.02 -6.78 -15.52
N ALA A 63 -22.57 -6.01 -16.47
CA ALA A 63 -22.10 -4.66 -16.75
C ALA A 63 -22.29 -3.73 -15.55
N THR A 64 -23.49 -3.73 -14.94
CA THR A 64 -23.80 -2.91 -13.77
C THR A 64 -23.01 -3.35 -12.54
N SER A 65 -22.99 -4.65 -12.26
CA SER A 65 -22.25 -5.22 -11.13
C SER A 65 -20.75 -4.91 -11.22
N GLY A 66 -20.17 -5.03 -12.42
CA GLY A 66 -18.76 -4.70 -12.65
C GLY A 66 -18.47 -3.22 -12.43
N THR A 67 -19.34 -2.31 -12.88
CA THR A 67 -19.16 -0.88 -12.63
C THR A 67 -19.21 -0.57 -11.13
N ILE A 68 -20.17 -1.12 -10.38
CA ILE A 68 -20.29 -0.89 -8.93
C ILE A 68 -19.03 -1.34 -8.20
N VAL A 69 -18.53 -2.52 -8.55
CA VAL A 69 -17.38 -3.15 -7.88
C VAL A 69 -16.08 -2.45 -8.23
N LEU A 70 -15.92 -1.98 -9.46
CA LEU A 70 -14.77 -1.14 -9.86
C LEU A 70 -14.79 0.21 -9.11
N VAL A 71 -15.94 0.90 -9.06
CA VAL A 71 -16.07 2.13 -8.26
C VAL A 71 -15.73 1.91 -6.79
N LEU A 72 -16.19 0.80 -6.21
CA LEU A 72 -15.84 0.43 -4.85
C LEU A 72 -14.33 0.16 -4.70
N ALA A 73 -13.71 -0.50 -5.67
CA ALA A 73 -12.27 -0.74 -5.70
C ALA A 73 -11.48 0.58 -5.79
N ALA A 74 -11.94 1.54 -6.59
CA ALA A 74 -11.37 2.88 -6.64
C ALA A 74 -11.45 3.60 -5.28
N VAL A 75 -12.59 3.50 -4.58
CA VAL A 75 -12.73 4.06 -3.22
C VAL A 75 -11.69 3.45 -2.28
N PHE A 76 -11.51 2.12 -2.30
CA PHE A 76 -10.47 1.47 -1.50
C PHE A 76 -9.07 1.96 -1.88
N ALA A 77 -8.72 2.01 -3.17
CA ALA A 77 -7.41 2.49 -3.61
C ALA A 77 -7.14 3.94 -3.17
N ILE A 78 -8.15 4.81 -3.24
CA ILE A 78 -8.09 6.18 -2.72
C ILE A 78 -7.85 6.17 -1.22
N THR A 79 -8.58 5.36 -0.45
CA THR A 79 -8.38 5.22 1.00
C THR A 79 -6.94 4.79 1.34
N PHE A 80 -6.41 3.79 0.63
CA PHE A 80 -5.04 3.30 0.80
C PHE A 80 -3.97 4.32 0.38
N PHE A 81 -4.29 5.26 -0.50
CA PHE A 81 -3.40 6.38 -0.81
C PHE A 81 -3.48 7.49 0.24
N PHE A 82 -4.69 7.96 0.55
CA PHE A 82 -4.86 9.19 1.29
C PHE A 82 -4.65 9.04 2.79
N ILE A 83 -5.09 7.94 3.40
CA ILE A 83 -4.94 7.76 4.86
C ILE A 83 -3.47 7.75 5.26
N PRO A 84 -2.59 6.93 4.65
CA PRO A 84 -1.18 6.86 5.07
C PRO A 84 -0.39 8.12 4.69
N ASN A 85 -0.77 8.76 3.57
CA ASN A 85 0.02 9.86 3.02
C ASN A 85 -0.44 11.24 3.49
N PHE A 86 -1.70 11.49 3.83
CA PHE A 86 -2.19 12.86 4.08
C PHE A 86 -2.83 13.07 5.46
N ASN A 87 -3.11 11.99 6.20
CA ASN A 87 -3.64 12.14 7.56
C ASN A 87 -2.50 12.52 8.53
N ALA A 88 -2.46 13.77 8.96
CA ALA A 88 -1.39 14.30 9.82
C ALA A 88 -1.13 13.47 11.09
N ALA A 89 -2.15 12.81 11.65
CA ALA A 89 -1.99 11.96 12.84
C ALA A 89 -1.37 10.58 12.53
N LEU A 90 -1.47 10.10 11.29
CA LEU A 90 -1.04 8.77 10.87
C LEU A 90 0.16 8.79 9.94
N VAL A 91 0.56 9.95 9.40
CA VAL A 91 1.66 10.07 8.44
C VAL A 91 2.97 9.50 9.01
N GLU A 92 3.29 9.76 10.27
CA GLU A 92 4.51 9.24 10.89
C GLU A 92 4.45 7.71 11.11
N GLN A 93 3.26 7.21 11.43
CA GLN A 93 3.04 5.81 11.78
C GLN A 93 2.76 4.92 10.56
N CYS A 94 2.36 5.48 9.43
CA CYS A 94 1.96 4.74 8.23
C CYS A 94 2.81 5.06 7.00
N ALA A 95 3.85 5.90 7.13
CA ALA A 95 4.74 6.29 6.03
C ALA A 95 5.40 5.12 5.29
N TYR A 96 5.52 3.95 5.93
CA TYR A 96 6.19 2.78 5.36
C TYR A 96 5.27 1.86 4.56
N GLN A 97 3.98 2.19 4.38
CA GLN A 97 3.02 1.31 3.73
C GLN A 97 3.11 1.35 2.20
N PHE A 98 3.84 0.39 1.62
CA PHE A 98 3.98 0.23 0.16
C PHE A 98 3.35 -1.06 -0.37
N ALA A 99 3.26 -2.08 0.49
CA ALA A 99 2.76 -3.40 0.11
C ALA A 99 1.32 -3.42 -0.49
N PRO A 100 0.36 -2.56 -0.09
CA PRO A 100 -0.94 -2.50 -0.74
C PRO A 100 -0.88 -2.29 -2.26
N TRP A 101 0.09 -1.51 -2.75
CA TRP A 101 0.21 -1.21 -4.17
C TRP A 101 0.55 -2.45 -5.00
N ILE A 102 1.38 -3.36 -4.47
CA ILE A 102 1.68 -4.64 -5.11
C ILE A 102 0.40 -5.43 -5.32
N VAL A 103 -0.45 -5.46 -4.30
CA VAL A 103 -1.71 -6.19 -4.28
C VAL A 103 -2.72 -5.60 -5.28
N PHE A 104 -2.93 -4.29 -5.27
CA PHE A 104 -3.84 -3.63 -6.21
C PHE A 104 -3.36 -3.72 -7.66
N ILE A 105 -2.05 -3.52 -7.91
CA ILE A 105 -1.47 -3.65 -9.25
C ILE A 105 -1.67 -5.06 -9.77
N PHE A 106 -1.38 -6.08 -8.96
CA PHE A 106 -1.55 -7.48 -9.37
C PHE A 106 -3.01 -7.81 -9.67
N TYR A 107 -3.94 -7.33 -8.84
CA TYR A 107 -5.37 -7.52 -9.07
C TYR A 107 -5.85 -6.86 -10.36
N PHE A 108 -5.60 -5.56 -10.54
CA PHE A 108 -6.06 -4.82 -11.70
C PHE A 108 -5.37 -5.27 -12.98
N TRP A 109 -4.09 -5.68 -12.91
CA TRP A 109 -3.43 -6.37 -14.02
C TRP A 109 -4.25 -7.58 -14.43
N GLY A 110 -4.54 -8.50 -13.50
CA GLY A 110 -5.30 -9.71 -13.80
C GLY A 110 -6.69 -9.42 -14.36
N VAL A 111 -7.35 -8.37 -13.87
CA VAL A 111 -8.65 -7.92 -14.41
C VAL A 111 -8.50 -7.42 -15.85
N VAL A 112 -7.53 -6.55 -16.14
CA VAL A 112 -7.30 -6.01 -17.49
C VAL A 112 -6.91 -7.14 -18.43
N GLU A 113 -5.91 -7.96 -18.08
CA GLU A 113 -5.42 -9.05 -18.92
C GLU A 113 -6.55 -10.01 -19.33
N ARG A 114 -7.41 -10.41 -18.38
CA ARG A 114 -8.48 -11.37 -18.66
C ARG A 114 -9.66 -10.81 -19.43
N ASN A 115 -9.94 -9.51 -19.30
CA ASN A 115 -11.17 -8.93 -19.83
C ASN A 115 -10.92 -7.99 -21.03
N TRP A 116 -9.67 -7.65 -21.34
CA TRP A 116 -9.35 -6.72 -22.42
C TRP A 116 -9.43 -7.40 -23.79
N VAL A 117 -10.42 -7.01 -24.59
CA VAL A 117 -10.55 -7.44 -25.98
C VAL A 117 -10.16 -6.29 -26.91
N PRO A 118 -9.11 -6.44 -27.74
CA PRO A 118 -8.70 -5.41 -28.69
C PRO A 118 -9.87 -4.99 -29.59
N LYS A 119 -10.06 -3.67 -29.75
CA LYS A 119 -11.11 -3.05 -30.58
C LYS A 119 -12.56 -3.29 -30.12
N GLN A 120 -12.78 -3.88 -28.93
CA GLN A 120 -14.10 -4.09 -28.32
C GLN A 120 -14.06 -3.81 -26.82
N ALA A 121 -13.31 -2.78 -26.40
CA ALA A 121 -13.20 -2.43 -24.98
C ALA A 121 -14.55 -1.92 -24.46
N THR A 122 -15.09 -2.61 -23.45
CA THR A 122 -16.29 -2.16 -22.73
C THR A 122 -15.94 -1.06 -21.73
N ARG A 123 -16.96 -0.33 -21.24
CA ARG A 123 -16.80 0.67 -20.18
C ARG A 123 -16.01 0.13 -18.98
N ASN A 124 -16.33 -1.08 -18.51
CA ASN A 124 -15.67 -1.68 -17.36
C ASN A 124 -14.20 -2.03 -17.66
N ASN A 125 -13.86 -2.39 -18.90
CA ASN A 125 -12.47 -2.60 -19.28
C ASN A 125 -11.65 -1.31 -19.21
N ILE A 126 -12.24 -0.20 -19.69
CA ILE A 126 -11.60 1.11 -19.66
C ILE A 126 -11.40 1.56 -18.22
N ILE A 127 -12.42 1.43 -17.37
CA ILE A 127 -12.32 1.78 -15.94
C ILE A 127 -11.22 0.95 -15.26
N ALA A 128 -11.19 -0.37 -15.47
CA ALA A 128 -10.15 -1.24 -14.89
C ALA A 128 -8.73 -0.85 -15.36
N ALA A 129 -8.56 -0.48 -16.63
CA ALA A 129 -7.26 -0.03 -17.15
C ALA A 129 -6.83 1.31 -16.54
N ILE A 130 -7.76 2.24 -16.36
CA ILE A 130 -7.51 3.51 -15.66
C ILE A 130 -7.15 3.26 -14.20
N GLU A 131 -7.85 2.36 -13.52
CA GLU A 131 -7.56 1.99 -12.12
C GLU A 131 -6.19 1.33 -11.99
N LEU A 132 -5.78 0.48 -12.94
CA LEU A 132 -4.42 -0.06 -12.98
C LEU A 132 -3.37 1.06 -13.10
N ALA A 133 -3.55 1.97 -14.05
CA ALA A 133 -2.65 3.09 -14.24
C ALA A 133 -2.60 3.99 -13.00
N ALA A 134 -3.76 4.27 -12.39
CA ALA A 134 -3.86 5.03 -11.15
C ALA A 134 -3.12 4.33 -10.00
N CYS A 135 -3.25 3.02 -9.84
CA CYS A 135 -2.53 2.26 -8.81
C CYS A 135 -1.02 2.31 -9.00
N VAL A 136 -0.53 2.24 -10.24
CA VAL A 136 0.91 2.39 -10.53
C VAL A 136 1.39 3.79 -10.18
N VAL A 137 0.66 4.83 -10.61
CA VAL A 137 1.00 6.24 -10.30
C VAL A 137 0.95 6.50 -8.79
N SER A 138 -0.06 6.00 -8.09
CA SER A 138 -0.18 6.10 -6.64
C SER A 138 0.93 5.35 -5.90
N GLY A 139 1.34 4.17 -6.39
CA GLY A 139 2.48 3.44 -5.83
C GLY A 139 3.80 4.20 -5.98
N ILE A 140 4.08 4.74 -7.17
CA ILE A 140 5.25 5.59 -7.42
C ILE A 140 5.16 6.88 -6.58
N GLY A 141 3.99 7.50 -6.52
CA GLY A 141 3.73 8.70 -5.74
C GLY A 141 3.94 8.50 -4.24
N ALA A 142 3.50 7.36 -3.69
CA ALA A 142 3.74 7.01 -2.29
C ALA A 142 5.24 6.86 -2.01
N LEU A 143 5.99 6.20 -2.90
CA LEU A 143 7.46 6.09 -2.79
C LEU A 143 8.14 7.47 -2.88
N ALA A 144 7.70 8.33 -3.79
CA ALA A 144 8.23 9.67 -3.94
C ALA A 144 7.96 10.54 -2.70
N LEU A 145 6.73 10.51 -2.17
CA LEU A 145 6.35 11.21 -0.96
C LEU A 145 7.15 10.72 0.26
N PHE A 146 7.33 9.40 0.38
CA PHE A 146 8.20 8.82 1.40
C PHE A 146 9.64 9.34 1.28
N ALA A 147 10.23 9.29 0.08
CA ALA A 147 11.60 9.76 -0.15
C ALA A 147 11.77 11.25 0.17
N ILE A 148 10.80 12.09 -0.20
CA ILE A 148 10.79 13.53 0.11
C ILE A 148 10.71 13.76 1.62
N ARG A 149 9.85 13.03 2.33
CA ARG A 149 9.69 13.14 3.79
C ARG A 149 10.90 12.65 4.56
N TYR A 150 11.49 11.55 4.11
CA TYR A 150 12.73 11.02 4.65
C TYR A 150 13.88 12.04 4.53
N ARG A 151 13.99 12.72 3.39
CA ARG A 151 14.99 13.79 3.18
C ARG A 151 14.73 15.06 3.99
N THR A 152 13.47 15.37 4.31
CA THR A 152 13.08 16.58 5.05
C THR A 152 13.04 16.36 6.58
N SER A 153 13.57 15.25 7.07
CA SER A 153 13.67 14.89 8.49
C SER A 153 12.35 14.84 9.25
N LYS A 154 11.21 14.79 8.55
CA LYS A 154 9.87 14.70 9.19
C LYS A 154 9.51 13.29 9.65
N ILE A 155 10.35 12.31 9.34
CA ILE A 155 10.15 10.91 9.75
C ILE A 155 11.37 10.55 10.58
N ASP A 156 11.21 10.58 11.90
CA ASP A 156 12.24 10.07 12.80
C ASP A 156 12.14 8.54 12.81
N PRO A 157 13.20 7.79 12.44
CA PRO A 157 13.15 6.33 12.47
C PRO A 157 12.96 5.74 13.88
N LEU A 158 13.09 6.56 14.94
CA LEU A 158 13.12 6.13 16.34
C LEU A 158 11.93 6.60 17.19
N VAL A 159 11.12 7.53 16.70
CA VAL A 159 9.89 8.00 17.38
C VAL A 159 8.70 7.23 16.80
#